data_AF-A0A1S6U654-F1
#
_entry.id   AF-A0A1S6U654-F1
#
_cell.length_a   1.000
_cell.length_b   1.000
_cell.length_c   1.000
_cell.angle_alpha   90.00
_cell.angle_beta   90.00
_cell.angle_gamma   90.00
#
_symmetry.space_group_name_H-M   'P 1'
#
loop_
_entity.id
_entity.type
_entity.pdbx_description
1 polymer ?
#
loop_
_entity_poly.entity_id
_entity_poly.type
_entity_poly.pdbx_seq_one_letter_code
_entity_poly.pdbx_strand_id
1 'polypeptide(L)' 'MIISSEDTNLNPITLLVKYKQTTHKELSDKLGYTIDEIKEFEKLDKALIPLRFEKALNLYTELLKTKISIKDIYSKINI' A
#
# COMPACT_ATOMS: atom_id res chain seq x y z
N MET A 1 -13.16 -8.35 0.96
CA MET A 1 -12.39 -7.90 2.15
C MET A 1 -13.22 -6.81 2.80
N ILE A 2 -13.75 -7.03 4.01
CA ILE A 2 -14.56 -6.01 4.71
C ILE A 2 -13.56 -5.11 5.43
N ILE A 3 -13.38 -3.89 4.93
CA ILE A 3 -12.63 -2.84 5.61
C ILE A 3 -13.52 -2.39 6.78
N SER A 4 -13.06 -2.53 8.03
CA SER A 4 -13.87 -2.14 9.17
C SER A 4 -13.92 -0.60 9.26
N SER A 5 -14.99 -0.04 9.83
CA SER A 5 -15.16 1.41 9.99
C SER A 5 -14.02 2.07 10.80
N GLU A 6 -13.29 1.29 11.59
CA GLU A 6 -12.13 1.71 12.37
C GLU A 6 -10.85 1.86 11.52
N ASP A 7 -10.81 1.22 10.35
CA ASP A 7 -9.65 1.27 9.44
C ASP A 7 -9.57 2.58 8.65
N THR A 8 -10.65 3.37 8.61
CA THR A 8 -10.74 4.61 7.82
C THR A 8 -9.74 5.69 8.24
N ASN A 9 -9.25 5.62 9.49
CA ASN A 9 -8.28 6.55 10.06
C ASN A 9 -6.86 5.97 10.12
N LEU A 10 -6.64 4.73 9.68
CA LEU A 10 -5.33 4.11 9.74
C LEU A 10 -4.42 4.64 8.63
N ASN A 11 -3.11 4.66 8.93
CA ASN A 11 -2.09 4.99 7.97
C ASN A 11 -2.16 4.02 6.77
N PRO A 12 -2.06 4.52 5.52
CA PRO A 12 -2.13 3.66 4.33
C PRO A 12 -1.06 2.56 4.30
N ILE A 13 0.13 2.78 4.90
CA ILE A 13 1.16 1.75 5.05
C ILE A 13 0.63 0.62 5.94
N THR A 14 0.05 0.96 7.10
CA THR A 14 -0.55 -0.01 8.03
C THR A 14 -1.62 -0.82 7.34
N LEU A 15 -2.49 -0.20 6.55
CA LEU A 15 -3.53 -0.91 5.81
C LEU A 15 -2.94 -1.92 4.82
N LEU A 16 -1.96 -1.49 4.01
CA LEU A 16 -1.34 -2.36 3.01
C LEU A 16 -0.63 -3.56 3.63
N VAL A 17 0.04 -3.37 4.77
CA VAL A 17 0.72 -4.45 5.50
C VAL A 17 -0.27 -5.35 6.24
N LYS A 18 -1.24 -4.78 6.97
CA LYS A 18 -2.29 -5.52 7.70
C LYS A 18 -3.08 -6.44 6.76
N TYR A 19 -3.37 -5.96 5.56
CA TYR A 19 -4.09 -6.71 4.54
C TYR A 19 -3.21 -7.57 3.63
N LYS A 20 -1.93 -7.76 4.00
CA LYS A 20 -0.96 -8.61 3.30
C LYS A 20 -0.85 -8.30 1.80
N GLN A 21 -1.11 -7.05 1.41
CA GLN A 21 -0.96 -6.60 0.02
C GLN A 21 0.49 -6.30 -0.31
N THR A 22 1.28 -5.98 0.71
CA THR A 22 2.72 -5.75 0.61
C THR A 22 3.41 -5.88 1.97
N THR A 23 4.73 -5.76 2.01
CA THR A 23 5.56 -5.70 3.23
C THR A 23 6.34 -4.39 3.29
N HIS A 24 6.83 -4.01 4.48
CA HIS A 24 7.75 -2.86 4.61
C HIS A 24 8.99 -2.98 3.72
N LYS A 25 9.49 -4.21 3.53
CA LYS A 25 10.62 -4.49 2.64
C LYS A 25 10.26 -4.22 1.19
N GLU A 26 9.12 -4.70 0.71
CA GLU A 26 8.69 -4.42 -0.67
C GLU A 26 8.43 -2.93 -0.90
N LEU A 27 7.84 -2.22 0.07
CA LEU A 27 7.67 -0.78 -0.01
C LEU A 27 9.03 -0.07 -0.07
N SER A 28 10.00 -0.50 0.73
CA SER A 28 11.37 0.01 0.68
C SER A 28 12.00 -0.20 -0.71
N ASP A 29 11.96 -1.43 -1.23
CA ASP A 29 12.53 -1.80 -2.53
C ASP A 29 11.85 -1.06 -3.70
N LYS A 30 10.54 -0.81 -3.62
CA LYS A 30 9.75 -0.18 -4.70
C LYS A 30 9.72 1.33 -4.65
N LEU A 31 9.72 1.91 -3.46
CA LEU A 31 9.60 3.36 -3.27
C LEU A 31 10.95 4.06 -3.14
N GLY A 32 12.04 3.30 -2.95
CA GLY A 32 13.40 3.85 -2.87
C GLY A 32 13.72 4.50 -1.52
N TYR A 33 13.04 4.07 -0.46
CA TYR A 33 13.30 4.50 0.93
C TYR A 33 13.84 3.31 1.72
N THR A 34 14.54 3.58 2.83
CA THR A 34 14.97 2.54 3.75
C THR A 34 13.77 1.95 4.51
N ILE A 35 13.90 0.70 4.97
CA ILE A 35 12.86 0.05 5.79
C ILE A 35 12.52 0.88 7.04
N ASP A 36 13.52 1.52 7.65
CA ASP A 36 13.33 2.34 8.83
C ASP A 36 12.53 3.61 8.51
N GLU A 37 12.79 4.27 7.38
CA GLU A 37 11.95 5.39 6.90
C GLU A 37 10.50 4.95 6.67
N ILE A 38 10.26 3.78 6.06
CA ILE A 38 8.90 3.26 5.87
C ILE A 38 8.19 3.08 7.22
N LYS A 39 8.88 2.54 8.23
CA LYS A 39 8.33 2.35 9.58
C LYS A 39 8.09 3.67 10.30
N GLU A 40 8.95 4.66 10.10
CA GLU A 40 8.73 6.01 10.65
C GLU A 40 7.50 6.65 10.00
N PHE A 41 7.36 6.57 8.68
CA PHE A 41 6.18 7.07 7.97
C PHE A 41 4.88 6.36 8.36
N GLU A 42 4.95 5.09 8.77
CA GLU A 42 3.79 4.34 9.25
C GLU A 42 3.24 4.91 10.58
N LYS A 43 4.13 5.39 11.45
CA LYS A 43 3.77 5.98 12.75
C LYS A 43 3.23 7.40 12.63
N LEU A 44 3.49 8.09 11.53
CA LEU A 44 3.03 9.46 11.31
C LEU A 44 1.52 9.50 11.08
N ASP A 45 0.90 10.55 11.59
CA ASP A 45 -0.42 10.96 11.11
C ASP A 45 -0.36 11.21 9.61
N LYS A 46 -1.44 10.85 8.90
CA LYS A 46 -1.51 10.96 7.43
C LYS A 46 -1.14 12.36 6.92
N ALA A 47 -1.51 13.41 7.66
CA ALA A 47 -1.22 14.80 7.31
C ALA A 47 0.27 15.19 7.42
N LEU A 48 1.08 14.39 8.13
CA LEU A 48 2.51 14.62 8.36
C LEU A 48 3.40 13.78 7.44
N ILE A 49 2.82 12.89 6.63
CA ILE A 49 3.57 12.09 5.65
C ILE A 49 4.16 13.02 4.58
N PRO A 50 5.45 12.88 4.23
CA PRO A 50 6.05 13.67 3.17
C PRO A 50 5.29 13.51 1.85
N LEU A 51 4.91 14.62 1.21
CA LEU A 51 4.13 14.62 -0.04
C LEU A 51 4.76 13.76 -1.15
N ARG A 52 6.10 13.72 -1.23
CA ARG A 52 6.82 12.87 -2.21
C ARG A 52 6.57 11.39 -1.94
N PHE A 53 6.60 10.98 -0.68
CA PHE A 53 6.31 9.61 -0.27
C PHE A 53 4.83 9.28 -0.51
N GLU A 54 3.92 10.17 -0.12
CA GLU A 54 2.48 9.98 -0.35
C GLU A 54 2.15 9.75 -1.83
N LYS A 55 2.71 10.56 -2.74
CA LYS A 55 2.53 10.39 -4.19
C LYS A 55 3.06 9.04 -4.68
N ALA A 56 4.24 8.63 -4.21
CA ALA A 56 4.84 7.36 -4.60
C ALA A 56 4.00 6.17 -4.09
N LEU A 57 3.51 6.24 -2.85
CA LEU A 57 2.63 5.23 -2.25
C LEU A 57 1.28 5.13 -3.00
N ASN A 58 0.70 6.26 -3.39
CA ASN A 58 -0.54 6.28 -4.17
C ASN A 58 -0.34 5.62 -5.54
N LEU A 59 0.73 5.96 -6.27
CA LEU A 59 1.05 5.33 -7.55
C LEU A 59 1.26 3.81 -7.40
N TYR A 60 1.98 3.39 -6.36
CA TYR A 60 2.18 1.98 -6.07
C TYR A 60 0.87 1.25 -5.76
N THR A 61 -0.02 1.88 -5.00
CA THR A 61 -1.34 1.32 -4.65
C THR A 61 -2.21 1.16 -5.90
N GLU A 62 -2.20 2.13 -6.81
CA GLU A 62 -2.91 2.01 -8.10
C GLU A 62 -2.34 0.86 -8.94
N LEU A 63 -1.00 0.71 -9.01
CA LEU A 63 -0.38 -0.44 -9.68
C LEU A 63 -0.81 -1.78 -9.07
N LEU A 64 -0.93 -1.87 -7.75
CA LEU A 64 -1.44 -3.08 -7.07
C LEU A 64 -2.89 -3.37 -7.46
N LYS A 65 -3.77 -2.36 -7.47
CA LYS A 65 -5.17 -2.51 -7.91
C LYS A 65 -5.25 -3.00 -9.35
N THR A 66 -4.48 -2.39 -10.27
CA THR A 66 -4.42 -2.81 -11.67
C THR A 66 -3.97 -4.27 -11.80
N LYS A 67 -2.94 -4.70 -11.05
CA LYS A 67 -2.48 -6.10 -11.06
C LYS A 67 -3.56 -7.08 -10.59
N ILE A 68 -4.29 -6.74 -9.54
CA ILE A 68 -5.40 -7.56 -9.03
C ILE A 68 -6.49 -7.68 -10.10
N SER A 69 -6.93 -6.55 -10.68
CA SER A 69 -7.94 -6.56 -11.75
C SER A 69 -7.49 -7.37 -12.97
N ILE A 70 -6.22 -7.27 -13.37
CA ILE A 70 -5.67 -8.07 -14.47
C ILE A 70 -5.69 -9.57 -14.14
N LYS A 71 -5.30 -9.96 -12.91
CA LYS A 71 -5.35 -11.35 -12.47
C LYS A 71 -6.78 -11.89 -12.47
N ASP A 72 -7.76 -11.09 -12.03
CA ASP A 72 -9.18 -11.47 -12.08
C ASP A 72 -9.68 -11.63 -13.52
N ILE A 73 -9.22 -10.80 -14.46
CA ILE A 73 -9.54 -10.95 -15.88
C ILE A 73 -8.95 -12.26 -16.43
N TYR A 74 -7.67 -12.53 -16.19
CA TYR A 74 -7.04 -13.77 -16.66
C TYR A 74 -7.62 -15.03 -16.01
N SER A 75 -8.01 -14.96 -14.73
CA SER A 75 -8.68 -16.07 -14.04
C SER A 75 -10.07 -16.37 -14.61
N LYS A 76 -10.75 -15.40 -15.23
CA LYS A 76 -12.02 -15.61 -15.92
C LYS A 76 -11.85 -16.14 -17.35
N ILE A 77 -10.68 -15.95 -17.95
CA ILE A 77 -10.38 -16.36 -19.32
C ILE A 77 -9.79 -17.79 -19.36
N ASN A 78 -9.09 -18.23 -18.31
CA ASN A 78 -8.68 -19.64 -18.18
C ASN A 78 -9.91 -20.53 -17.89
N ILE A 79 -10.43 -21.14 -18.97
CA ILE A 79 -11.36 -22.28 -19.01
C ILE A 79 -10.60 -23.55 -18.60
#